data_AF-A0A9E1WIX3-F1
#
_entry.id   AF-A0A9E1WIX3-F1
#
_cell.length_a   1.000
_cell.length_b   1.000
_cell.length_c   1.000
_cell.angle_alpha   90.00
_cell.angle_beta   90.00
_cell.angle_gamma   90.00
#
_symmetry.space_group_name_H-M   'P 1'
#
loop_
_entity.id
_entity.type
_entity.pdbx_description
1 polymer ?
#
loop_
_entity_poly.entity_id
_entity_poly.type
_entity_poly.pdbx_seq_one_letter_code
_entity_poly.pdbx_strand_id
1 'polypeptide(L)'
;MIQRIAFIVGLISSVLLFIGCALVSFDLPGSRIMLLCGAACFSFVFVPVLIYMNFKRQKLMSIGDKWVFAALHLMGISFIVGILLKLMNMSCSAFFIRYSLMALIFLILPVYFISALSTKLDEFYTEKDRKNRIIVGVIILTFVGFLYAMIDLF
;
A
#
# COMPACT_ATOMS: atom_id res chain seq x y z
N MET A 1 18.47 -10.04 -9.88
CA MET A 1 18.90 -8.65 -9.62
C MET A 1 17.76 -7.79 -9.09
N ILE A 2 16.66 -7.57 -9.84
CA ILE A 2 15.57 -6.66 -9.41
C ILE A 2 14.88 -7.05 -8.08
N GLN A 3 14.72 -8.35 -7.79
CA GLN A 3 14.20 -8.83 -6.51
C GLN A 3 15.09 -8.43 -5.32
N ARG A 4 16.43 -8.45 -5.50
CA ARG A 4 17.37 -8.01 -4.45
C ARG A 4 17.27 -6.51 -4.22
N ILE A 5 17.09 -5.73 -5.29
CA ILE A 5 16.88 -4.28 -5.21
C ILE A 5 15.59 -3.99 -4.42
N ALA A 6 14.48 -4.64 -4.79
CA ALA A 6 13.21 -4.48 -4.07
C ALA A 6 13.36 -4.80 -2.57
N PHE A 7 14.03 -5.90 -2.23
CA PHE A 7 14.27 -6.28 -0.84
C PHE A 7 15.09 -5.23 -0.08
N ILE A 8 16.22 -4.77 -0.64
CA ILE A 8 17.10 -3.78 0.00
C ILE A 8 16.38 -2.44 0.18
N VAL A 9 15.72 -1.93 -0.85
CA VAL A 9 14.99 -0.65 -0.80
C VAL A 9 13.82 -0.74 0.18
N GLY A 10 13.08 -1.85 0.19
CA GLY A 10 12.00 -2.10 1.15
C GLY A 10 12.50 -2.13 2.59
N LEU A 11 13.64 -2.77 2.85
CA LEU A 11 14.26 -2.80 4.17
C LEU A 11 14.70 -1.39 4.61
N ILE A 12 15.44 -0.68 3.77
CA ILE A 12 15.93 0.68 4.07
C ILE A 12 14.76 1.62 4.36
N SER A 13 13.74 1.64 3.50
CA SER A 13 12.58 2.50 3.71
C SER A 13 11.82 2.15 4.99
N SER A 14 11.68 0.87 5.34
CA SER A 14 11.06 0.42 6.60
C SER A 14 11.86 0.87 7.82
N VAL A 15 13.20 0.76 7.78
CA VAL A 15 14.07 1.21 8.88
C VAL A 15 13.99 2.72 9.06
N LEU A 16 14.01 3.49 7.97
CA LEU A 16 13.85 4.94 8.03
C LEU A 16 12.48 5.32 8.64
N LEU A 17 11.39 4.68 8.20
CA LEU A 17 10.06 4.90 8.77
C LEU A 17 10.01 4.56 10.26
N PHE A 18 10.59 3.41 10.66
CA PHE A 18 10.64 3.00 12.06
C PHE A 18 11.39 4.02 12.93
N ILE A 19 12.58 4.45 12.49
CA ILE A 19 13.36 5.48 13.19
C ILE A 19 12.57 6.79 13.24
N GLY A 20 11.95 7.21 12.14
CA GLY A 20 11.12 8.41 12.09
C GLY A 20 9.97 8.38 13.07
N CYS A 21 9.23 7.26 13.16
CA CYS A 21 8.18 7.06 14.14
C CYS A 21 8.71 7.12 15.57
N ALA A 22 9.83 6.46 15.87
CA ALA A 22 10.46 6.51 17.19
C ALA A 22 10.84 7.95 17.57
N LEU A 23 11.45 8.71 16.64
CA LEU A 23 11.79 10.11 16.87
C LEU A 23 10.54 10.97 17.11
N VAL A 24 9.43 10.74 16.41
CA VAL A 24 8.15 11.42 16.69
C VAL A 24 7.66 11.10 18.10
N SER A 25 7.69 9.84 18.52
CA SER A 25 7.16 9.43 19.83
C SER A 25 7.92 9.99 21.03
N PHE A 26 9.18 10.39 20.86
CA PHE A 26 10.02 10.98 21.90
C PHE A 26 10.29 12.49 21.68
N ASP A 27 9.54 13.13 20.77
CA ASP A 27 9.71 14.55 20.40
C ASP A 27 11.14 14.93 20.00
N LEU A 28 11.88 13.97 19.40
CA LEU A 28 13.26 14.16 19.01
C LEU A 28 13.37 14.89 17.65
N PRO A 29 14.40 15.74 17.46
CA PRO A 29 14.61 16.45 16.22
C PRO A 29 14.90 15.48 15.06
N GLY A 30 14.56 15.90 13.84
CA GLY A 30 14.80 15.11 12.62
C GLY A 30 13.72 14.07 12.30
N SER A 31 12.71 13.89 13.15
CA SER A 31 11.59 12.96 12.96
C SER A 31 10.88 13.15 11.60
N ARG A 32 10.53 14.39 11.26
CA ARG A 32 9.89 14.74 9.98
C ARG A 32 10.74 14.36 8.77
N ILE A 33 12.04 14.66 8.79
CA ILE A 33 12.96 14.36 7.68
C ILE A 33 13.04 12.84 7.48
N MET A 34 13.21 12.09 8.57
CA MET A 34 13.31 10.63 8.51
C MET A 34 12.03 9.99 7.97
N LEU A 35 10.86 10.47 8.42
CA LEU A 35 9.56 10.05 7.88
C LEU A 35 9.41 10.39 6.41
N LEU A 36 9.74 11.62 6.00
CA LEU A 36 9.66 12.05 4.59
C LEU A 36 10.54 11.17 3.70
N CYS A 37 11.81 10.95 4.07
CA CYS A 37 12.74 10.12 3.31
C CYS A 37 12.29 8.66 3.26
N GLY A 38 11.86 8.08 4.39
CA GLY A 38 11.37 6.71 4.46
C GLY A 38 10.12 6.49 3.61
N ALA A 39 9.11 7.34 3.77
CA ALA A 39 7.86 7.25 3.01
C ALA A 39 8.08 7.53 1.52
N ALA A 40 8.91 8.51 1.14
CA ALA A 40 9.22 8.77 -0.27
C ALA A 40 9.99 7.59 -0.92
N CYS A 41 10.96 7.01 -0.21
CA CYS A 41 11.69 5.83 -0.70
C CYS A 41 10.74 4.63 -0.86
N PHE A 42 9.85 4.42 0.11
CA PHE A 42 8.83 3.38 0.05
C PHE A 42 7.89 3.58 -1.15
N SER A 43 7.30 4.78 -1.27
CA SER A 43 6.23 5.05 -2.23
C SER A 43 6.72 5.23 -3.67
N PHE A 44 7.87 5.86 -3.88
CA PHE A 44 8.37 6.20 -5.23
C PHE A 44 9.44 5.23 -5.76
N VAL A 45 10.00 4.35 -4.92
CA VAL A 45 11.00 3.37 -5.36
C VAL A 45 10.53 1.95 -5.10
N PHE A 46 10.25 1.59 -3.86
CA PHE A 46 9.91 0.20 -3.52
C PHE A 46 8.60 -0.26 -4.16
N VAL A 47 7.51 0.49 -3.98
CA VAL A 47 6.19 0.09 -4.50
C VAL A 47 6.15 0.03 -6.04
N PRO A 48 6.70 0.98 -6.80
CA PRO A 48 6.77 0.86 -8.26
C PRO A 48 7.56 -0.37 -8.73
N VAL A 49 8.66 -0.71 -8.05
CA VAL A 49 9.41 -1.93 -8.34
C VAL A 49 8.58 -3.18 -8.04
N LEU A 50 7.81 -3.20 -6.94
CA LEU A 50 6.88 -4.29 -6.64
C LEU A 50 5.81 -4.45 -7.72
N ILE A 51 5.19 -3.36 -8.17
CA ILE A 51 4.20 -3.38 -9.25
C ILE A 51 4.83 -3.95 -10.52
N TYR A 52 6.01 -3.47 -10.92
CA TYR A 52 6.74 -3.97 -12.09
C TYR A 52 6.99 -5.49 -12.00
N MET A 53 7.46 -5.96 -10.83
CA MET A 53 7.71 -7.38 -10.59
C MET A 53 6.42 -8.22 -10.68
N ASN A 54 5.30 -7.69 -10.18
CA ASN A 54 4.01 -8.36 -10.25
C ASN A 54 3.55 -8.60 -11.70
N PHE A 55 3.74 -7.62 -12.58
CA PHE A 55 3.42 -7.79 -14.01
C PHE A 55 4.38 -8.75 -14.73
N LYS A 56 5.66 -8.74 -14.36
CA LYS A 56 6.67 -9.64 -14.95
C LYS A 56 6.47 -11.11 -14.57
N ARG A 57 5.81 -11.40 -13.44
CA ARG A 57 5.51 -12.76 -12.98
C ARG A 57 4.34 -13.34 -13.80
N GLN A 58 4.61 -13.71 -15.06
CA GLN A 58 3.57 -14.02 -16.05
C GLN A 58 2.73 -15.28 -15.78
N LYS A 59 3.26 -16.28 -15.05
CA LYS A 59 2.68 -17.64 -15.01
C LYS A 59 1.64 -17.92 -13.91
N LEU A 60 1.41 -17.03 -12.95
CA LEU A 60 0.68 -17.37 -11.70
C LEU A 60 -0.61 -16.58 -11.43
N MET A 61 -0.85 -15.47 -12.14
CA MET A 61 -1.99 -14.59 -11.85
C MET A 61 -2.70 -14.18 -13.13
N SER A 62 -4.04 -14.11 -13.05
CA SER A 62 -4.87 -13.54 -14.11
C SER A 62 -4.48 -12.08 -14.37
N ILE A 63 -4.75 -11.59 -15.58
CA ILE A 63 -4.46 -10.19 -15.89
C ILE A 63 -5.26 -9.23 -15.00
N GLY A 64 -6.50 -9.61 -14.65
CA GLY A 64 -7.34 -8.86 -13.71
C GLY A 64 -6.67 -8.72 -12.34
N ASP A 65 -6.19 -9.82 -11.77
CA ASP A 65 -5.52 -9.80 -10.46
C ASP A 65 -4.27 -8.90 -10.47
N LYS A 66 -3.53 -8.86 -11.60
CA LYS A 66 -2.36 -7.98 -11.73
C LYS A 66 -2.73 -6.50 -11.68
N TRP A 67 -3.80 -6.13 -12.37
CA TRP A 67 -4.31 -4.76 -12.37
C TRP A 67 -4.90 -4.36 -11.02
N VAL A 68 -5.62 -5.25 -10.35
CA VAL A 68 -6.13 -5.01 -8.99
C VAL A 68 -4.97 -4.78 -8.02
N PHE A 69 -3.92 -5.62 -8.09
CA PHE A 69 -2.72 -5.44 -7.28
C PHE A 69 -2.07 -4.07 -7.52
N ALA A 70 -1.92 -3.69 -8.79
CA ALA A 70 -1.32 -2.41 -9.16
C ALA A 70 -2.16 -1.21 -8.67
N ALA A 71 -3.48 -1.25 -8.89
CA ALA A 71 -4.40 -0.18 -8.48
C ALA A 71 -4.42 -0.01 -6.96
N LEU A 72 -4.42 -1.12 -6.20
CA LEU A 72 -4.34 -1.10 -4.73
C LEU A 72 -3.07 -0.38 -4.26
N HIS A 73 -1.92 -0.72 -4.84
CA HIS A 73 -0.65 -0.11 -4.48
C HIS A 73 -0.52 1.34 -4.95
N LEU A 74 -1.07 1.70 -6.11
CA LEU A 74 -1.11 3.09 -6.58
C LEU A 74 -1.97 3.98 -5.69
N MET A 75 -3.12 3.49 -5.22
CA MET A 75 -3.91 4.22 -4.23
C MET A 75 -3.20 4.29 -2.88
N GLY A 76 -2.47 3.25 -2.48
CA GLY A 76 -1.57 3.30 -1.31
C GLY A 76 -0.48 4.37 -1.44
N ILE A 77 0.16 4.51 -2.61
CA ILE A 77 1.10 5.60 -2.89
C ILE A 77 0.40 6.95 -2.76
N SER A 78 -0.76 7.12 -3.39
CA SER A 78 -1.55 8.36 -3.32
C SER A 78 -1.87 8.76 -1.88
N PHE A 79 -2.27 7.80 -1.04
CA PHE A 79 -2.51 8.00 0.39
C PHE A 79 -1.23 8.47 1.11
N ILE A 80 -0.10 7.77 0.92
CA ILE A 80 1.19 8.14 1.53
C ILE A 80 1.63 9.54 1.08
N VAL A 81 1.46 9.88 -0.20
CA VAL A 81 1.73 11.23 -0.73
C VAL A 81 0.86 12.26 -0.02
N GLY A 82 -0.43 11.97 0.20
CA GLY A 82 -1.30 12.83 1.01
C GLY A 82 -0.77 13.09 2.42
N ILE A 83 -0.28 12.05 3.11
CA ILE A 83 0.37 12.19 4.43
C ILE A 83 1.65 13.03 4.34
N LEU A 84 2.52 12.79 3.35
CA LEU A 84 3.74 13.57 3.12
C LEU A 84 3.41 15.06 2.93
N LEU A 85 2.42 15.36 2.08
CA LEU A 85 1.94 16.71 1.85
C LEU A 85 1.40 17.35 3.12
N LYS A 86 0.69 16.58 3.97
CA LYS A 86 0.20 17.06 5.26
C LYS A 86 1.36 17.43 6.19
N LEU A 87 2.39 16.58 6.28
CA LEU A 87 3.59 16.85 7.08
C LEU A 87 4.35 18.09 6.62
N MET A 88 4.27 18.42 5.33
CA MET A 88 4.84 19.61 4.69
C MET A 88 3.90 20.84 4.74
N ASN A 89 2.74 20.75 5.40
CA ASN A 89 1.70 21.79 5.46
C ASN A 89 1.18 22.23 4.09
N MET A 90 1.10 21.32 3.12
CA MET A 90 0.58 21.59 1.77
C MET A 90 -0.94 21.40 1.70
N SER A 91 -1.63 22.32 1.04
CA SER A 91 -3.09 22.40 0.95
C SER A 91 -3.75 21.22 0.23
N CYS A 92 -3.05 20.59 -0.72
CA CYS A 92 -3.58 19.46 -1.49
C CYS A 92 -3.64 18.13 -0.71
N SER A 93 -3.09 18.07 0.52
CA SER A 93 -3.00 16.83 1.30
C SER A 93 -4.35 16.12 1.52
N ALA A 94 -5.38 16.87 1.91
CA ALA A 94 -6.72 16.33 2.16
C ALA A 94 -7.34 15.66 0.92
N PHE A 95 -7.08 16.20 -0.27
CA PHE A 95 -7.54 15.60 -1.53
C PHE A 95 -6.94 14.20 -1.71
N PHE A 96 -5.61 14.08 -1.62
CA PHE A 96 -4.92 12.80 -1.80
C PHE A 96 -5.34 11.77 -0.75
N ILE A 97 -5.44 12.16 0.53
CA ILE A 97 -5.89 11.26 1.61
C ILE A 97 -7.32 10.78 1.35
N ARG A 98 -8.26 11.69 1.08
CA ARG A 98 -9.68 11.35 0.96
C ARG A 98 -9.99 10.47 -0.23
N TYR A 99 -9.53 10.87 -1.41
CA TYR A 99 -9.90 10.16 -2.63
C TYR A 99 -9.16 8.82 -2.76
N SER A 100 -7.94 8.69 -2.21
CA SER A 100 -7.26 7.39 -2.18
C SER A 100 -7.95 6.38 -1.26
N LEU A 101 -8.33 6.78 -0.04
CA LEU A 101 -9.06 5.91 0.89
C LEU A 101 -10.45 5.55 0.34
N MET A 102 -11.16 6.53 -0.25
CA MET A 102 -12.45 6.29 -0.87
C MET A 102 -12.35 5.30 -2.04
N ALA A 103 -11.34 5.45 -2.92
CA ALA A 103 -11.10 4.52 -4.00
C ALA A 103 -10.74 3.11 -3.47
N LEU A 104 -9.93 3.01 -2.42
CA LEU A 104 -9.59 1.71 -1.83
C LEU A 104 -10.83 0.98 -1.31
N ILE A 105 -11.70 1.65 -0.55
CA ILE A 105 -12.87 1.04 0.08
C ILE A 105 -13.98 0.74 -0.92
N PHE A 106 -14.31 1.69 -1.79
CA PHE A 106 -15.51 1.61 -2.62
C PHE A 106 -15.26 1.09 -4.04
N LEU A 107 -14.00 1.04 -4.49
CA LEU A 107 -13.67 0.56 -5.84
C LEU A 107 -12.72 -0.64 -5.80
N ILE A 108 -11.54 -0.48 -5.21
CA ILE A 108 -10.47 -1.47 -5.37
C ILE A 108 -10.70 -2.73 -4.53
N LEU A 109 -11.05 -2.60 -3.24
CA LEU A 109 -11.29 -3.75 -2.37
C LEU A 109 -12.51 -4.58 -2.80
N PRO A 110 -13.66 -3.98 -3.21
CA PRO A 110 -14.77 -4.75 -3.78
C PRO A 110 -14.35 -5.57 -4.99
N VAL A 111 -13.60 -4.98 -5.93
CA VAL A 111 -13.07 -5.71 -7.10
C VAL A 111 -12.08 -6.79 -6.66
N TYR A 112 -11.24 -6.53 -5.65
CA TYR A 112 -10.32 -7.53 -5.10
C TYR A 112 -11.03 -8.75 -4.53
N PHE A 113 -12.12 -8.56 -3.77
CA PHE A 113 -12.92 -9.66 -3.23
C PHE A 113 -13.66 -10.43 -4.33
N ILE A 114 -14.28 -9.72 -5.27
CA ILE A 114 -14.95 -10.36 -6.42
C ILE A 114 -13.95 -11.20 -7.21
N SER A 115 -12.76 -10.67 -7.49
CA SER A 115 -11.70 -11.42 -8.18
C SER A 115 -11.28 -12.65 -7.38
N ALA A 116 -11.07 -12.51 -6.06
CA ALA A 116 -10.69 -13.63 -5.18
C ALA A 116 -11.70 -14.78 -5.18
N LEU A 117 -13.00 -14.44 -5.17
CA LEU A 117 -14.11 -15.40 -5.15
C LEU A 117 -14.39 -16.00 -6.53
N SER A 118 -14.14 -15.24 -7.61
CA SER A 118 -14.42 -15.66 -8.98
C SER A 118 -13.28 -16.48 -9.61
N THR A 119 -12.05 -16.37 -9.10
CA THR A 119 -10.91 -17.19 -9.57
C THR A 119 -11.20 -18.67 -9.36
N LYS A 120 -11.15 -19.46 -10.45
CA LYS A 120 -11.33 -20.92 -10.41
C LYS A 120 -10.20 -21.59 -9.63
N LEU A 121 -10.55 -22.64 -8.91
CA LEU A 121 -9.58 -23.47 -8.18
C LEU A 121 -8.88 -24.41 -9.16
N ASP A 122 -7.59 -24.60 -8.96
CA ASP A 122 -6.76 -25.58 -9.67
C ASP A 122 -5.63 -26.10 -8.77
N GLU A 123 -4.69 -26.85 -9.33
CA GLU A 123 -3.55 -27.40 -8.58
C GLU A 123 -2.63 -26.32 -7.98
N PHE A 124 -2.59 -25.13 -8.57
CA PHE A 124 -1.75 -24.01 -8.14
C PHE A 124 -2.48 -23.00 -7.25
N TYR A 125 -3.81 -22.92 -7.34
CA TYR A 125 -4.65 -22.04 -6.55
C TYR A 125 -5.73 -22.84 -5.81
N THR A 126 -5.44 -23.13 -4.55
CA THR A 126 -6.27 -23.98 -3.70
C THR A 126 -7.30 -23.17 -2.89
N GLU A 127 -8.27 -23.85 -2.27
CA GLU A 127 -9.19 -23.24 -1.32
C GLU A 127 -8.47 -22.53 -0.16
N LYS A 128 -7.30 -23.04 0.23
CA LYS A 128 -6.46 -22.41 1.26
C LYS A 128 -5.92 -21.06 0.78
N ASP A 129 -5.47 -20.98 -0.47
CA ASP A 129 -4.95 -19.74 -1.06
C ASP A 129 -6.06 -18.69 -1.20
N ARG A 130 -7.25 -19.12 -1.64
CA ARG A 130 -8.44 -18.27 -1.68
C ARG A 130 -8.80 -17.72 -0.30
N LYS A 131 -8.85 -18.57 0.72
CA LYS A 131 -9.14 -18.16 2.11
C LYS A 131 -8.11 -17.15 2.63
N ASN A 132 -6.82 -17.43 2.43
CA ASN A 132 -5.76 -16.50 2.81
C ASN A 132 -5.88 -15.15 2.11
N ARG A 133 -6.17 -15.16 0.80
CA ARG A 133 -6.40 -13.94 0.01
C ARG A 133 -7.57 -13.12 0.56
N ILE A 134 -8.69 -13.77 0.89
CA ILE A 134 -9.86 -13.10 1.48
C ILE A 134 -9.52 -12.53 2.85
N ILE A 135 -8.84 -13.29 3.73
CA ILE A 135 -8.43 -12.82 5.06
C ILE A 135 -7.55 -11.57 4.95
N VAL A 136 -6.54 -11.58 4.06
CA VAL A 136 -5.68 -10.41 3.81
C VAL A 136 -6.52 -9.22 3.33
N GLY A 137 -7.46 -9.44 2.41
CA GLY A 137 -8.39 -8.40 1.95
C GLY A 137 -9.24 -7.82 3.09
N VAL A 138 -9.76 -8.65 3.99
CA VAL A 138 -10.53 -8.22 5.16
C VAL A 138 -9.68 -7.38 6.09
N ILE A 139 -8.45 -7.81 6.39
CA ILE A 139 -7.52 -7.04 7.22
C ILE A 139 -7.27 -5.66 6.60
N ILE A 140 -6.98 -5.60 5.30
CA ILE A 140 -6.77 -4.33 4.60
C ILE A 140 -8.03 -3.45 4.68
N LEU A 141 -9.22 -4.00 4.40
CA LEU A 141 -10.48 -3.28 4.47
C LEU A 141 -10.71 -2.70 5.87
N THR A 142 -10.46 -3.47 6.92
CA THR A 142 -10.64 -3.01 8.30
C THR A 142 -9.69 -1.86 8.62
N PHE A 143 -8.40 -1.98 8.33
CA PHE A 143 -7.44 -0.91 8.59
C PHE A 143 -7.73 0.36 7.78
N VAL A 144 -7.98 0.22 6.47
CA VAL A 144 -8.31 1.34 5.59
C VAL A 144 -9.65 1.97 5.99
N GLY A 145 -10.64 1.16 6.40
CA GLY A 145 -11.92 1.62 6.90
C GLY A 145 -11.79 2.46 8.17
N PHE A 146 -10.96 2.05 9.12
CA PHE A 146 -10.66 2.88 10.30
C PHE A 146 -9.94 4.17 9.94
N LEU A 147 -8.96 4.13 9.04
CA LEU A 147 -8.32 5.35 8.54
C LEU A 147 -9.33 6.28 7.86
N TYR A 148 -10.29 5.76 7.12
CA TYR A 148 -11.35 6.57 6.52
C TYR A 148 -12.32 7.14 7.55
N ALA A 149 -12.69 6.38 8.58
CA ALA A 149 -13.53 6.87 9.68
C ALA A 149 -12.87 8.01 10.47
N MET A 150 -11.54 8.02 10.52
CA MET A 150 -10.74 9.06 11.16
C MET A 150 -10.35 10.19 10.21
N ILE A 151 -10.93 10.27 9.00
CA ILE A 151 -10.40 11.14 7.96
C ILE A 151 -10.35 12.62 8.34
N ASP A 152 -11.35 13.09 9.08
CA ASP A 152 -11.46 14.48 9.53
C ASP A 152 -10.53 14.79 10.71
N LEU A 153 -9.84 13.78 11.27
CA LEU A 153 -8.81 13.94 12.30
C LEU A 153 -7.42 14.20 11.72
N PHE A 154 -7.22 14.04 10.39
CA PHE A 154 -5.91 14.20 9.75
C PHE A 154 -5.61 15.60 9.23
#